data_AF-A0A0L9UTC8-F1
#
_entry.id   AF-A0A0L9UTC8-F1
#
_cell.length_a   1.000
_cell.length_b   1.000
_cell.length_c   1.000
_cell.angle_alpha   90.00
_cell.angle_beta   90.00
_cell.angle_gamma   90.00
#
_symmetry.space_group_name_H-M   'P 1'
#
loop_
_entity.id
_entity.type
_entity.pdbx_description
1 polymer ?
#
loop_
_entity_poly.entity_id
_entity_poly.type
_entity_poly.pdbx_seq_one_letter_code
_entity_poly.pdbx_strand_id
1 'polypeptide(L)'
;MTRHFLLSLLLFASTLSRLVLTVTAGHASGFTSGDASGDTDFIRESCNATLYPDLCFSSLSRYAAAVQRSPGGLARVAVAVALAKAHGAAAYLSHQTATVVDEDSGAGAGAAVNDCFANLEDAVDEIRGSLKQMRRLRPNEDSGSVRFGVSNVLTWMSAALTDEETCTDGFEGVEEGPVKRSVCDRVTRVKKFTSNALALVNGFANKL
;
A
#
# COMPACT_ATOMS: atom_id res chain seq x y z
N MET A 1 58.63 -35.22 -2.06
CA MET A 1 57.56 -34.36 -1.49
C MET A 1 57.75 -34.01 -0.01
N THR A 2 58.91 -34.28 0.60
CA THR A 2 59.16 -34.08 2.04
C THR A 2 60.01 -32.85 2.39
N ARG A 3 60.56 -32.12 1.39
CA ARG A 3 61.33 -30.87 1.62
C ARG A 3 60.50 -29.58 1.52
N HIS A 4 59.32 -29.62 0.87
CA HIS A 4 58.40 -28.47 0.83
C HIS A 4 57.55 -28.33 2.09
N PHE A 5 57.32 -29.42 2.84
CA PHE A 5 56.55 -29.37 4.08
C PHE A 5 57.33 -28.77 5.26
N LEU A 6 58.67 -28.85 5.26
CA LEU A 6 59.52 -28.32 6.34
C LEU A 6 59.76 -26.81 6.24
N LEU A 7 59.66 -26.22 5.03
CA LEU A 7 59.80 -24.77 4.83
C LEU A 7 58.51 -24.01 5.19
N SER A 8 57.34 -24.64 5.07
CA SER A 8 56.06 -24.02 5.44
C SER A 8 55.82 -24.00 6.95
N LEU A 9 56.50 -24.84 7.73
CA LEU A 9 56.33 -24.89 9.19
C LEU A 9 57.15 -23.82 9.94
N LEU A 10 58.18 -23.23 9.31
CA LEU A 10 59.02 -22.19 9.92
C LEU A 10 58.49 -20.75 9.73
N LEU A 11 57.46 -20.56 8.92
CA LEU A 11 56.79 -19.26 8.76
C LEU A 11 55.66 -19.03 9.78
N PHE A 12 55.28 -20.04 10.56
CA PHE A 12 54.19 -19.96 11.54
C PHE A 12 54.64 -19.54 12.95
N ALA A 13 55.93 -19.31 13.20
CA ALA A 13 56.46 -19.12 14.55
C ALA A 13 56.97 -17.69 14.87
N SER A 14 56.73 -16.67 14.03
CA SER A 14 57.37 -15.35 14.23
C SER A 14 56.45 -14.14 14.21
N THR A 15 55.21 -14.21 14.70
CA THR A 15 54.43 -13.00 15.06
C THR A 15 53.46 -13.21 16.23
N LEU A 16 53.89 -13.90 17.28
CA LEU A 16 53.32 -13.73 18.62
C LEU A 16 54.12 -12.64 19.36
N SER A 17 53.80 -11.38 19.11
CA SER A 17 53.92 -10.28 20.08
C SER A 17 53.54 -8.97 19.40
N ARG A 18 52.34 -8.47 19.70
CA ARG A 18 52.03 -7.08 20.11
C ARG A 18 50.51 -6.95 20.21
N LEU A 19 49.99 -7.22 21.41
CA LEU A 19 48.69 -6.72 21.83
C LEU A 19 48.88 -5.22 22.14
N VAL A 20 48.31 -4.34 21.30
CA VAL A 20 47.96 -2.98 21.73
C VAL A 20 46.51 -2.76 21.28
N LEU A 21 45.65 -2.73 22.28
CA LEU A 21 44.23 -2.44 22.17
C LEU A 21 44.08 -0.93 21.88
N THR A 22 44.05 -0.53 20.62
CA THR A 22 43.50 0.79 20.27
C THR A 22 41.99 0.66 20.19
N VAL A 23 41.31 0.96 21.30
CA VAL A 23 39.89 1.32 21.28
C VAL A 23 39.80 2.62 20.51
N THR A 24 39.65 2.54 19.19
CA THR A 24 39.11 3.67 18.44
C THR A 24 37.67 3.79 18.90
N ALA A 25 37.35 4.95 19.47
CA ALA A 25 35.99 5.36 19.74
C ALA A 25 35.15 4.96 18.54
N GLY A 26 34.14 4.13 18.79
CA GLY A 26 33.13 3.85 17.80
C GLY A 26 32.74 5.18 17.21
N HIS A 27 32.97 5.34 15.91
CA HIS A 27 32.08 6.20 15.16
C HIS A 27 30.75 5.50 15.34
N ALA A 28 29.99 5.96 16.34
CA ALA A 28 28.56 6.04 16.20
C ALA A 28 28.39 6.77 14.86
N SER A 29 28.32 5.99 13.78
CA SER A 29 27.42 6.31 12.70
C SER A 29 26.12 6.52 13.43
N GLY A 30 25.87 7.78 13.78
CA GLY A 30 24.54 8.22 14.12
C GLY A 30 23.72 7.64 12.98
N PHE A 31 22.86 6.69 13.31
CA PHE A 31 21.63 6.59 12.56
C PHE A 31 21.10 8.01 12.60
N THR A 32 21.36 8.78 11.55
CA THR A 32 20.62 9.99 11.28
C THR A 32 19.20 9.47 11.30
N SER A 33 18.50 9.74 12.39
CA SER A 33 17.07 9.57 12.46
C SER A 33 16.61 10.40 11.28
N GLY A 34 16.29 9.74 10.16
CA GLY A 34 15.82 10.42 8.96
C GLY A 34 14.75 11.38 9.43
N ASP A 35 14.94 12.66 9.13
CA ASP A 35 14.21 13.76 9.74
C ASP A 35 12.69 13.50 9.66
N ALA A 36 12.15 12.90 10.71
CA ALA A 36 10.83 12.27 10.68
C ALA A 36 9.73 13.32 10.46
N SER A 37 10.01 14.57 10.87
CA SER A 37 9.24 15.77 10.56
C SER A 37 9.11 15.95 9.05
N GLY A 38 10.22 16.06 8.32
CA GLY A 38 10.14 16.38 6.90
C GLY A 38 9.70 15.22 6.00
N ASP A 39 9.80 13.95 6.44
CA ASP A 39 9.14 12.83 5.74
C ASP A 39 7.61 12.90 5.89
N THR A 40 7.13 13.35 7.05
CA THR A 40 5.72 13.53 7.32
C THR A 40 5.17 14.77 6.59
N ASP A 41 5.94 15.85 6.51
CA ASP A 41 5.57 17.05 5.74
C ASP A 41 5.41 16.75 4.25
N PHE A 42 6.30 15.94 3.67
CA PHE A 42 6.15 15.48 2.28
C PHE A 42 4.83 14.75 2.05
N ILE A 43 4.41 13.90 2.99
CA ILE A 43 3.11 13.21 2.91
C ILE A 43 1.97 14.22 2.97
N ARG A 44 2.04 15.19 3.88
CA ARG A 44 1.01 16.24 4.01
C ARG A 44 0.86 17.04 2.74
N GLU A 45 1.98 17.51 2.18
CA GLU A 45 1.98 18.27 0.93
C GLU A 45 1.41 17.46 -0.22
N SER A 46 1.82 16.19 -0.36
CA SER A 46 1.30 15.30 -1.40
C SER A 46 -0.20 15.03 -1.24
N CYS A 47 -0.69 14.90 0.00
CA CYS A 47 -2.11 14.71 0.30
C CYS A 47 -2.97 15.93 0.00
N ASN A 48 -2.43 17.15 -0.05
CA ASN A 48 -3.20 18.35 -0.41
C ASN A 48 -3.73 18.33 -1.85
N ALA A 49 -3.14 17.50 -2.71
CA ALA A 49 -3.61 17.31 -4.08
C ALA A 49 -4.73 16.26 -4.21
N THR A 50 -5.16 15.64 -3.11
CA THR A 50 -6.21 14.60 -3.12
C THR A 50 -7.57 15.17 -2.72
N LEU A 51 -8.65 14.49 -3.09
CA LEU A 51 -10.02 14.89 -2.76
C LEU A 51 -10.31 14.81 -1.24
N TYR A 52 -9.64 13.90 -0.52
CA TYR A 52 -9.81 13.71 0.92
C TYR A 52 -8.47 13.86 1.66
N PRO A 53 -7.93 15.09 1.78
CA PRO A 53 -6.56 15.35 2.25
C PRO A 53 -6.31 14.90 3.69
N ASP A 54 -7.26 15.14 4.61
CA ASP A 54 -7.11 14.73 6.01
C ASP A 54 -7.12 13.20 6.17
N LEU A 55 -7.96 12.51 5.39
CA LEU A 55 -7.99 11.05 5.37
C LEU A 55 -6.70 10.48 4.76
N CYS A 56 -6.20 11.10 3.69
CA CYS A 56 -4.93 10.76 3.08
C CYS A 56 -3.80 10.88 4.12
N PHE A 57 -3.65 12.04 4.75
CA PHE A 57 -2.55 12.29 5.68
C PHE A 57 -2.63 11.40 6.93
N SER A 58 -3.79 11.33 7.58
CA SER A 58 -3.98 10.52 8.79
C SER A 58 -3.73 9.03 8.55
N SER A 59 -4.00 8.54 7.34
CA SER A 59 -3.80 7.13 7.00
C SER A 59 -2.38 6.80 6.54
N LEU A 60 -1.63 7.77 6.02
CA LEU A 60 -0.31 7.55 5.43
C LEU A 60 0.87 8.02 6.29
N SER A 61 0.67 9.01 7.17
CA SER A 61 1.74 9.61 8.01
C SER A 61 2.55 8.57 8.80
N ARG A 62 1.91 7.52 9.33
CA ARG A 62 2.61 6.42 10.03
C ARG A 62 3.61 5.64 9.17
N TYR A 63 3.56 5.81 7.85
CA TYR A 63 4.44 5.16 6.89
C TYR A 63 5.55 6.09 6.37
N ALA A 64 5.74 7.28 6.94
CA ALA A 64 6.75 8.26 6.56
C ALA A 64 8.13 7.63 6.28
N ALA A 65 8.64 6.82 7.21
CA ALA A 65 9.93 6.15 7.08
C ALA A 65 10.00 5.14 5.91
N ALA A 66 8.87 4.53 5.51
CA ALA A 66 8.79 3.62 4.37
C ALA A 66 8.57 4.35 3.03
N VAL A 67 8.06 5.59 3.08
CA VAL A 67 7.85 6.45 1.91
C VAL A 67 9.17 7.12 1.49
N GLN A 68 10.02 7.52 2.43
CA GLN A 68 11.33 8.14 2.19
C GLN A 68 11.27 9.30 1.17
N ARG A 69 10.24 10.16 1.29
CA ARG A 69 9.95 11.27 0.35
C ARG A 69 9.87 10.88 -1.14
N SER A 70 9.57 9.61 -1.44
CA SER A 70 9.43 9.11 -2.81
C SER A 70 7.97 9.22 -3.27
N PRO A 71 7.66 9.91 -4.40
CA PRO A 71 6.31 9.93 -4.96
C PRO A 71 5.79 8.54 -5.32
N GLY A 72 6.62 7.71 -5.95
CA GLY A 72 6.27 6.32 -6.26
C GLY A 72 6.13 5.45 -5.01
N GLY A 73 6.99 5.67 -4.00
CA GLY A 73 6.88 5.03 -2.69
C GLY A 73 5.57 5.38 -1.97
N LEU A 74 5.20 6.65 -1.96
CA LEU A 74 3.94 7.14 -1.40
C LEU A 74 2.73 6.56 -2.13
N ALA A 75 2.71 6.62 -3.46
CA ALA A 75 1.64 6.03 -4.27
C ALA A 75 1.49 4.52 -3.98
N ARG A 76 2.60 3.78 -3.91
CA ARG A 76 2.58 2.34 -3.58
C ARG A 76 2.01 2.06 -2.18
N VAL A 77 2.36 2.87 -1.18
CA VAL A 77 1.81 2.73 0.18
C VAL A 77 0.32 3.07 0.19
N ALA A 78 -0.10 4.12 -0.53
CA ALA A 78 -1.51 4.50 -0.63
C ALA A 78 -2.36 3.40 -1.27
N VAL A 79 -1.90 2.79 -2.36
CA VAL A 79 -2.55 1.62 -2.99
C VAL A 79 -2.62 0.44 -2.02
N ALA A 80 -1.57 0.19 -1.23
CA ALA A 80 -1.60 -0.87 -0.21
C ALA A 80 -2.61 -0.60 0.93
N VAL A 81 -2.75 0.67 1.35
CA VAL A 81 -3.76 1.06 2.33
C VAL A 81 -5.17 0.92 1.75
N ALA A 82 -5.40 1.35 0.51
CA ALA A 82 -6.68 1.16 -0.18
C ALA A 82 -7.04 -0.34 -0.25
N LEU A 83 -6.10 -1.20 -0.64
CA LEU A 83 -6.30 -2.65 -0.70
C LEU A 83 -6.74 -3.22 0.66
N ALA A 84 -6.08 -2.83 1.74
CA ALA A 84 -6.43 -3.29 3.07
C ALA A 84 -7.85 -2.85 3.49
N LYS A 85 -8.32 -1.69 3.01
CA LYS A 85 -9.66 -1.17 3.29
C LYS A 85 -10.72 -1.88 2.45
N ALA A 86 -10.48 -2.06 1.15
CA ALA A 86 -11.34 -2.81 0.25
C ALA A 86 -11.52 -4.26 0.75
N HIS A 87 -10.42 -4.94 1.05
CA HIS A 87 -10.46 -6.30 1.59
C HIS A 87 -11.20 -6.40 2.94
N GLY A 88 -11.03 -5.41 3.82
CA GLY A 88 -11.77 -5.34 5.08
C GLY A 88 -13.27 -5.14 4.89
N ALA A 89 -13.68 -4.38 3.87
CA ALA A 89 -15.08 -4.21 3.51
C ALA A 89 -15.66 -5.49 2.88
N ALA A 90 -14.96 -6.10 1.92
CA ALA A 90 -15.38 -7.36 1.31
C ALA A 90 -15.57 -8.47 2.38
N ALA A 91 -14.63 -8.60 3.32
CA ALA A 91 -14.75 -9.55 4.43
C ALA A 91 -15.92 -9.25 5.36
N TYR A 92 -16.27 -7.98 5.58
CA TYR A 92 -17.48 -7.63 6.33
C TYR A 92 -18.74 -8.05 5.56
N LEU A 93 -18.78 -7.80 4.26
CA LEU A 93 -19.94 -8.10 3.43
C LEU A 93 -20.15 -9.61 3.27
N SER A 94 -19.09 -10.42 3.15
CA SER A 94 -19.24 -11.88 3.08
C SER A 94 -19.93 -12.45 4.32
N HIS A 95 -19.65 -11.90 5.51
CA HIS A 95 -20.37 -12.23 6.74
C HIS A 95 -21.81 -11.70 6.74
N GLN A 96 -22.03 -10.50 6.20
CA GLN A 96 -23.36 -9.90 6.11
C GLN A 96 -24.27 -10.72 5.17
N THR A 97 -23.75 -11.21 4.04
CA THR A 97 -24.49 -12.07 3.11
C THR A 97 -25.02 -13.32 3.80
N ALA A 98 -24.26 -13.92 4.72
CA ALA A 98 -24.73 -15.06 5.51
C ALA A 98 -25.89 -14.66 6.45
N THR A 99 -25.79 -13.54 7.16
CA THR A 99 -26.82 -13.10 8.12
C THR A 99 -28.12 -12.62 7.47
N VAL A 100 -28.04 -11.99 6.30
CA VAL A 100 -29.20 -11.39 5.61
C VAL A 100 -30.03 -12.44 4.87
N VAL A 101 -29.46 -13.62 4.60
CA VAL A 101 -30.20 -14.80 4.12
C VAL A 101 -31.01 -15.46 5.25
N ASP A 102 -30.55 -15.33 6.50
CA ASP A 102 -31.20 -15.94 7.68
C ASP A 102 -32.32 -15.07 8.27
N GLU A 103 -32.27 -13.74 8.06
CA GLU A 103 -33.28 -12.79 8.52
C GLU A 103 -34.14 -12.33 7.34
N ASP A 104 -35.47 -12.26 7.51
CA ASP A 104 -36.46 -11.66 6.57
C ASP A 104 -36.25 -10.13 6.46
N SER A 105 -35.03 -9.76 6.07
CA SER A 105 -34.56 -8.41 5.83
C SER A 105 -35.28 -7.90 4.58
N GLY A 106 -35.81 -6.67 4.67
CA GLY A 106 -36.73 -6.09 3.69
C GLY A 106 -36.40 -6.42 2.22
N ALA A 107 -37.45 -6.61 1.42
CA ALA A 107 -37.37 -7.09 0.05
C ALA A 107 -36.24 -6.37 -0.74
N GLY A 108 -35.17 -7.11 -1.08
CA GLY A 108 -34.08 -6.64 -1.93
C GLY A 108 -32.73 -6.35 -1.22
N ALA A 109 -32.70 -6.22 0.11
CA ALA A 109 -31.44 -5.91 0.82
C ALA A 109 -30.38 -7.03 0.67
N GLY A 110 -30.79 -8.30 0.74
CA GLY A 110 -29.87 -9.44 0.56
C GLY A 110 -29.24 -9.52 -0.83
N ALA A 111 -30.03 -9.27 -1.88
CA ALA A 111 -29.53 -9.24 -3.25
C ALA A 111 -28.52 -8.10 -3.43
N ALA A 112 -28.85 -6.89 -2.98
CA ALA A 112 -27.94 -5.74 -3.06
C ALA A 112 -26.63 -5.95 -2.29
N VAL A 113 -26.67 -6.64 -1.13
CA VAL A 113 -25.45 -7.01 -0.38
C VAL A 113 -24.59 -7.99 -1.18
N ASN A 114 -25.19 -8.98 -1.82
CA ASN A 114 -24.44 -9.96 -2.63
C ASN A 114 -23.81 -9.31 -3.86
N ASP A 115 -24.57 -8.49 -4.59
CA ASP A 115 -24.08 -7.75 -5.74
C ASP A 115 -22.95 -6.78 -5.35
N CYS A 116 -23.11 -6.07 -4.23
CA CYS A 116 -22.05 -5.22 -3.71
C CYS A 116 -20.82 -6.02 -3.26
N PHE A 117 -20.99 -7.20 -2.67
CA PHE A 117 -19.86 -8.06 -2.31
C PHE A 117 -19.06 -8.45 -3.55
N ALA A 118 -19.72 -8.89 -4.63
CA ALA A 118 -19.06 -9.22 -5.90
C ALA A 118 -18.28 -8.03 -6.47
N ASN A 119 -18.90 -6.84 -6.53
CA ASN A 119 -18.22 -5.63 -6.98
C ASN A 119 -16.99 -5.29 -6.10
N LEU A 120 -17.07 -5.50 -4.79
CA LEU A 120 -15.92 -5.28 -3.91
C LEU A 120 -14.81 -6.32 -4.10
N GLU A 121 -15.14 -7.57 -4.46
CA GLU A 121 -14.12 -8.58 -4.81
C GLU A 121 -13.37 -8.18 -6.07
N ASP A 122 -14.07 -7.70 -7.09
CA ASP A 122 -13.46 -7.17 -8.32
C ASP A 122 -12.55 -5.96 -8.01
N ALA A 123 -13.05 -4.98 -7.25
CA ALA A 123 -12.24 -3.85 -6.78
C ALA A 123 -10.98 -4.30 -6.01
N VAL A 124 -11.09 -5.32 -5.15
CA VAL A 124 -9.95 -5.88 -4.41
C VAL A 124 -8.90 -6.45 -5.36
N ASP A 125 -9.32 -7.18 -6.39
CA ASP A 125 -8.40 -7.79 -7.36
C ASP A 125 -7.70 -6.75 -8.24
N GLU A 126 -8.41 -5.69 -8.63
CA GLU A 126 -7.85 -4.59 -9.40
C GLU A 126 -6.84 -3.76 -8.58
N ILE A 127 -7.17 -3.45 -7.32
CA ILE A 127 -6.23 -2.76 -6.42
C ILE A 127 -5.02 -3.68 -6.11
N ARG A 128 -5.22 -4.99 -5.99
CA ARG A 128 -4.14 -5.97 -5.81
C ARG A 128 -3.23 -6.03 -7.05
N GLY A 129 -3.81 -6.03 -8.25
CA GLY A 129 -3.09 -5.93 -9.52
C GLY A 129 -2.26 -4.66 -9.60
N SER A 130 -2.87 -3.53 -9.24
CA SER A 130 -2.22 -2.21 -9.12
C SER A 130 -1.02 -2.24 -8.18
N LEU A 131 -1.18 -2.80 -6.98
CA LEU A 131 -0.09 -2.93 -6.01
C LEU A 131 1.05 -3.82 -6.54
N LYS A 132 0.71 -4.92 -7.21
CA LYS A 132 1.68 -5.84 -7.81
C LYS A 132 2.48 -5.16 -8.92
N GLN A 133 1.83 -4.37 -9.77
CA GLN A 133 2.48 -3.59 -10.81
C GLN A 133 3.40 -2.52 -10.22
N MET A 134 2.94 -1.76 -9.23
CA MET A 134 3.77 -0.76 -8.53
C MET A 134 5.01 -1.37 -7.88
N ARG A 135 4.92 -2.60 -7.34
CA ARG A 135 6.08 -3.32 -6.76
C ARG A 135 7.09 -3.81 -7.81
N ARG A 136 6.69 -3.89 -9.08
CA ARG A 136 7.55 -4.36 -10.18
C ARG A 136 8.30 -3.24 -10.86
N LEU A 137 7.88 -1.98 -10.71
CA LEU A 137 8.56 -0.82 -11.28
C LEU A 137 9.98 -0.72 -10.70
N ARG A 138 11.00 -0.72 -11.57
CA ARG A 138 12.40 -0.63 -11.15
C ARG A 138 12.97 0.77 -11.44
N PRO A 139 13.85 1.31 -10.57
CA PRO A 139 14.48 2.61 -10.79
C PRO A 139 15.34 2.72 -12.06
N ASN A 140 15.87 1.59 -12.55
CA ASN A 140 16.76 1.53 -13.72
C ASN A 140 16.07 0.95 -14.96
N GLU A 141 14.74 0.93 -14.97
CA GLU A 141 13.94 0.47 -16.11
C GLU A 141 13.74 1.59 -17.12
N ASP A 142 13.55 1.22 -18.39
CA ASP A 142 13.22 2.18 -19.45
C ASP A 142 11.98 3.00 -19.07
N SER A 143 12.05 4.31 -19.27
CA SER A 143 10.98 5.24 -18.88
C SER A 143 9.65 4.94 -19.54
N GLY A 144 9.66 4.41 -20.78
CA GLY A 144 8.45 3.99 -21.48
C GLY A 144 7.77 2.82 -20.78
N SER A 145 8.55 1.82 -20.34
CA SER A 145 8.04 0.68 -19.57
C SER A 145 7.47 1.11 -18.22
N VAL A 146 8.15 2.02 -17.50
CA VAL A 146 7.65 2.53 -16.22
C VAL A 146 6.33 3.29 -16.42
N ARG A 147 6.24 4.16 -17.43
CA ARG A 147 5.02 4.90 -17.75
C ARG A 147 3.86 3.98 -18.13
N PHE A 148 4.12 2.95 -18.94
CA PHE A 148 3.13 1.93 -19.28
C PHE A 148 2.66 1.14 -18.06
N GLY A 149 3.60 0.78 -17.16
CA GLY A 149 3.28 0.15 -15.90
C GLY A 149 2.35 1.02 -15.04
N VAL A 150 2.64 2.32 -14.93
CA VAL A 150 1.81 3.26 -14.18
C VAL A 150 0.46 3.51 -14.85
N SER A 151 0.36 3.53 -16.19
CA SER A 151 -0.95 3.65 -16.84
C SER A 151 -1.86 2.46 -16.52
N ASN A 152 -1.34 1.24 -16.45
CA ASN A 152 -2.12 0.07 -16.01
C ASN A 152 -2.63 0.24 -14.57
N VAL A 153 -1.78 0.76 -13.67
CA VAL A 153 -2.18 1.05 -12.28
C VAL A 153 -3.31 2.08 -12.25
N LEU A 154 -3.22 3.15 -13.04
CA LEU A 154 -4.28 4.17 -13.12
C LEU A 154 -5.60 3.60 -13.65
N THR A 155 -5.55 2.75 -14.67
CA THR A 155 -6.72 2.06 -15.22
C THR A 155 -7.39 1.19 -14.15
N TRP A 156 -6.65 0.26 -13.53
CA TRP A 156 -7.21 -0.64 -12.53
C TRP A 156 -7.70 0.06 -11.27
N MET A 157 -7.00 1.11 -10.81
CA MET A 157 -7.47 1.90 -9.66
C MET A 157 -8.74 2.71 -9.98
N SER A 158 -8.96 3.08 -11.25
CA SER A 158 -10.18 3.78 -11.68
C SER A 158 -11.35 2.82 -11.84
N ALA A 159 -11.09 1.61 -12.34
CA ALA A 159 -12.07 0.54 -12.39
C ALA A 159 -12.52 0.15 -10.96
N ALA A 160 -11.60 0.05 -10.00
CA ALA A 160 -11.94 -0.30 -8.63
C ALA A 160 -12.86 0.73 -7.98
N LEU A 161 -12.66 2.02 -8.28
CA LEU A 161 -13.59 3.08 -7.86
C LEU A 161 -14.97 2.95 -8.49
N THR A 162 -15.04 2.48 -9.73
CA THR A 162 -16.30 2.27 -10.45
C THR A 162 -17.06 1.10 -9.85
N ASP A 163 -16.39 0.02 -9.48
CA ASP A 163 -17.01 -1.12 -8.81
C ASP A 163 -17.50 -0.75 -7.40
N GLU A 164 -16.69 0.00 -6.66
CA GLU A 164 -17.09 0.55 -5.36
C GLU A 164 -18.31 1.49 -5.49
N GLU A 165 -18.42 2.26 -6.58
CA GLU A 165 -19.60 3.09 -6.90
C GLU A 165 -20.82 2.23 -7.22
N THR A 166 -20.66 1.27 -8.13
CA THR A 166 -21.71 0.33 -8.55
C THR A 166 -22.28 -0.43 -7.34
N CYS A 167 -21.43 -0.82 -6.39
CA CYS A 167 -21.89 -1.40 -5.13
C CYS A 167 -22.92 -0.50 -4.42
N THR A 168 -22.61 0.78 -4.21
CA THR A 168 -23.52 1.65 -3.44
C THR A 168 -24.75 2.04 -4.25
N ASP A 169 -24.63 2.17 -5.56
CA ASP A 169 -25.74 2.47 -6.47
C ASP A 169 -26.76 1.33 -6.47
N GLY A 170 -26.29 0.08 -6.30
CA GLY A 170 -27.14 -1.09 -6.09
C GLY A 170 -28.11 -1.01 -4.89
N PHE A 171 -27.90 -0.06 -3.98
CA PHE A 171 -28.78 0.19 -2.84
C PHE A 171 -29.78 1.34 -3.04
N GLU A 172 -29.78 2.07 -4.16
CA GLU A 172 -30.68 3.22 -4.36
C GLU A 172 -32.17 2.85 -4.24
N GLY A 173 -32.56 1.68 -4.75
CA GLY A 173 -33.92 1.14 -4.67
C GLY A 173 -34.23 0.34 -3.39
N VAL A 174 -33.26 0.19 -2.48
CA VAL A 174 -33.43 -0.56 -1.23
C VAL A 174 -33.91 0.38 -0.13
N GLU A 175 -34.92 -0.06 0.64
CA GLU A 175 -35.44 0.70 1.78
C GLU A 175 -34.35 1.06 2.80
N GLU A 176 -34.50 2.22 3.44
CA GLU A 176 -33.56 2.66 4.46
C GLU A 176 -33.56 1.73 5.67
N GLY A 177 -32.37 1.26 6.05
CA GLY A 177 -32.22 0.27 7.11
C GLY A 177 -30.79 0.17 7.62
N PRO A 178 -30.57 -0.55 8.74
CA PRO A 178 -29.25 -0.71 9.33
C PRO A 178 -28.25 -1.40 8.38
N VAL A 179 -28.72 -2.35 7.56
CA VAL A 179 -27.89 -3.07 6.59
C VAL A 179 -27.38 -2.12 5.51
N LYS A 180 -28.28 -1.42 4.81
CA LYS A 180 -27.95 -0.41 3.79
C LYS A 180 -26.96 0.62 4.33
N ARG A 181 -27.27 1.25 5.47
CA ARG A 181 -26.35 2.23 6.10
C ARG A 181 -24.98 1.64 6.39
N SER A 182 -24.90 0.47 7.04
CA SER A 182 -23.62 -0.14 7.39
C SER A 182 -22.78 -0.48 6.16
N VAL A 183 -23.40 -1.01 5.11
CA VAL A 183 -22.70 -1.35 3.86
C VAL A 183 -22.26 -0.09 3.12
N CYS A 184 -23.18 0.84 2.84
CA CYS A 184 -22.86 2.07 2.12
C CYS A 184 -21.80 2.91 2.85
N ASP A 185 -21.90 3.09 4.18
CA ASP A 185 -20.90 3.85 4.96
C ASP A 185 -19.50 3.25 4.84
N ARG A 186 -19.40 1.91 4.87
CA ARG A 186 -18.12 1.20 4.73
C ARG A 186 -17.56 1.37 3.34
N VAL A 187 -18.36 1.15 2.30
CA VAL A 187 -17.90 1.21 0.91
C VAL A 187 -17.58 2.64 0.51
N THR A 188 -18.41 3.62 0.88
CA THR A 188 -18.07 5.04 0.73
C THR A 188 -16.73 5.37 1.39
N ARG A 189 -16.40 4.75 2.53
CA ARG A 189 -15.08 4.94 3.13
C ARG A 189 -13.97 4.31 2.30
N VAL A 190 -14.18 3.15 1.67
CA VAL A 190 -13.22 2.54 0.74
C VAL A 190 -12.98 3.47 -0.45
N LYS A 191 -14.04 3.99 -1.10
CA LYS A 191 -13.96 4.98 -2.19
C LYS A 191 -13.02 6.13 -1.90
N LYS A 192 -13.08 6.67 -0.68
CA LYS A 192 -12.20 7.78 -0.27
C LYS A 192 -10.73 7.37 -0.24
N PHE A 193 -10.42 6.15 0.19
CA PHE A 193 -9.05 5.62 0.17
C PHE A 193 -8.58 5.34 -1.26
N THR A 194 -9.41 4.69 -2.08
CA THR A 194 -9.10 4.37 -3.47
C THR A 194 -8.92 5.65 -4.29
N SER A 195 -9.76 6.66 -4.10
CA SER A 195 -9.66 8.00 -4.71
C SER A 195 -8.36 8.72 -4.33
N ASN A 196 -8.01 8.75 -3.04
CA ASN A 196 -6.74 9.31 -2.60
C ASN A 196 -5.54 8.57 -3.19
N ALA A 197 -5.57 7.24 -3.24
CA ALA A 197 -4.51 6.44 -3.83
C ALA A 197 -4.36 6.71 -5.33
N LEU A 198 -5.46 6.75 -6.09
CA LEU A 198 -5.47 7.08 -7.51
C LEU A 198 -4.86 8.48 -7.77
N ALA A 199 -5.23 9.48 -6.97
CA ALA A 199 -4.67 10.82 -7.08
C ALA A 199 -3.14 10.84 -6.86
N LEU A 200 -2.63 10.07 -5.89
CA LEU A 200 -1.20 9.96 -5.64
C LEU A 200 -0.46 9.19 -6.73
N VAL A 201 -1.07 8.14 -7.32
CA VAL A 201 -0.52 7.46 -8.51
C VAL A 201 -0.45 8.44 -9.68
N ASN A 202 -1.49 9.24 -9.91
CA ASN A 202 -1.49 10.26 -10.97
C ASN A 202 -0.40 11.32 -10.74
N GLY A 203 -0.24 11.78 -9.49
CA GLY A 203 0.83 12.68 -9.09
C GLY A 203 2.24 12.08 -9.29
N PHE A 204 2.40 10.78 -9.12
CA PHE A 204 3.63 10.07 -9.48
C PHE A 204 3.83 9.99 -11.00
N ALA A 205 2.79 9.64 -11.76
CA ALA A 205 2.84 9.55 -13.22
C ALA A 205 3.30 10.87 -13.88
N ASN A 206 2.88 12.02 -13.33
CA ASN A 206 3.27 13.34 -13.81
C ASN A 206 4.75 13.68 -13.57
N LYS A 207 5.46 12.89 -12.76
CA LYS A 207 6.87 13.06 -12.44
C LYS A 207 7.79 12.07 -13.17
N LEU A 208 7.21 11.18 -14.00
CA LEU A 208 7.94 10.22 -14.86
C LEU A 208 8.30 10.82 -16.21
#